data_AF-A0A6C0HHT6-F1
#
_entry.id   AF-A0A6C0HHT6-F1
#
_cell.length_a   1.000
_cell.length_b   1.000
_cell.length_c   1.000
_cell.angle_alpha   90.00
_cell.angle_beta   90.00
_cell.angle_gamma   90.00
#
_symmetry.space_group_name_H-M   'P 1'
#
loop_
_entity.id
_entity.type
_entity.pdbx_description
1 polymer ?
#
loop_
_entity_poly.entity_id
_entity_poly.type
_entity_poly.pdbx_seq_one_letter_code
_entity_poly.pdbx_strand_id
1 'polypeptide(L)'
;MVRGKSTVSSSPAEKTAPVAVKAPSVKKAASKKSESVVAAPAPVVVAAPVVVETPVAEDATESCDKSSLSSSLLSEVEEFNKNFAVWQATASSMKQNIRNISKLSARLSKNAEKTTKRRKNPQGNKLSGFEKPTLISDELALFFGRDTGSLMARTEVSKLIHQYVQAHSLQNKENRRIIHPDAKLKKLLDSKDDQLTYFNLQRYLKHHFKKEAPASSA
;
A
#
# COMPACT_ATOMS: atom_id res chain seq x y z
N MET A 1 -29.55 25.55 54.56
CA MET A 1 -28.30 25.39 55.32
C MET A 1 -27.35 24.52 54.50
N VAL A 2 -26.24 25.07 53.96
CA VAL A 2 -24.86 24.99 54.50
C VAL A 2 -24.24 23.63 54.14
N ARG A 3 -23.14 23.43 53.40
CA ARG A 3 -22.02 24.18 52.77
C ARG A 3 -21.50 23.21 51.68
N GLY A 4 -21.10 23.56 50.45
CA GLY A 4 -20.08 24.53 50.05
C GLY A 4 -18.79 23.80 49.67
N LYS A 5 -18.33 23.89 48.41
CA LYS A 5 -17.08 24.56 47.99
C LYS A 5 -16.61 24.13 46.59
N SER A 6 -16.55 25.12 45.70
CA SER A 6 -15.85 25.15 44.41
C SER A 6 -14.32 25.09 44.58
N THR A 7 -13.60 24.68 43.50
CA THR A 7 -12.34 25.22 42.91
C THR A 7 -11.63 24.09 42.14
N VAL A 8 -11.49 24.09 40.80
CA VAL A 8 -10.60 24.89 39.93
C VAL A 8 -9.11 24.56 40.08
N SER A 9 -8.50 24.17 38.94
CA SER A 9 -7.10 24.38 38.51
C SER A 9 -5.93 23.75 39.29
N SER A 10 -5.17 22.88 38.61
CA SER A 10 -3.72 23.08 38.43
C SER A 10 -3.09 22.01 37.51
N SER A 11 -2.60 22.47 36.36
CA SER A 11 -1.39 21.98 35.68
C SER A 11 -0.16 22.25 36.59
N PRO A 12 0.96 21.50 36.53
CA PRO A 12 2.02 21.89 35.58
C PRO A 12 2.97 20.78 35.06
N ALA A 13 3.68 21.17 33.98
CA ALA A 13 5.04 20.82 33.55
C ALA A 13 5.30 19.38 33.04
N GLU A 14 5.52 19.17 31.74
CA GLU A 14 6.70 19.56 30.93
C GLU A 14 7.95 18.74 31.27
N LYS A 15 8.25 17.76 30.41
CA LYS A 15 9.62 17.28 30.15
C LYS A 15 9.84 17.24 28.65
N THR A 16 10.50 18.30 28.21
CA THR A 16 11.24 18.44 26.96
C THR A 16 12.44 17.50 26.93
N ALA A 17 12.68 16.86 25.78
CA ALA A 17 13.97 16.25 25.44
C ALA A 17 14.22 16.49 23.94
N PRO A 18 15.15 17.38 23.57
CA PRO A 18 15.44 17.71 22.18
C PRO A 18 16.47 16.72 21.61
N VAL A 19 16.14 16.05 20.51
CA VAL A 19 17.10 15.27 19.72
C VAL A 19 17.75 16.18 18.68
N ALA A 20 18.94 16.62 19.05
CA ALA A 20 20.14 16.85 18.23
C ALA A 20 19.96 17.10 16.72
N VAL A 21 20.08 18.39 16.38
CA VAL A 21 20.57 18.91 15.10
C VAL A 21 22.04 18.51 14.94
N LYS A 22 22.42 17.93 13.79
CA LYS A 22 23.82 17.72 13.38
C LYS A 22 24.13 18.47 12.09
N ALA A 23 24.84 19.58 12.22
CA ALA A 23 25.87 20.15 11.34
C ALA A 23 26.55 21.27 12.17
N PRO A 24 27.82 21.68 11.98
CA PRO A 24 28.69 21.47 10.81
C PRO A 24 30.13 21.00 11.17
N SER A 25 30.94 20.64 10.17
CA SER A 25 32.41 20.72 10.30
C SER A 25 33.03 21.02 8.94
N VAL A 26 33.89 22.03 8.96
CA VAL A 26 34.45 22.74 7.82
C VAL A 26 35.95 22.47 7.76
N LYS A 27 36.44 22.18 6.55
CA LYS A 27 37.81 22.37 5.99
C LYS A 27 39.01 21.63 6.60
N LYS A 28 39.74 20.93 5.72
CA LYS A 28 41.19 21.12 5.60
C LYS A 28 41.62 21.09 4.13
N ALA A 29 42.34 22.14 3.76
CA ALA A 29 42.96 22.40 2.47
C ALA A 29 44.41 21.88 2.44
N ALA A 30 44.89 21.51 1.24
CA ALA A 30 46.28 21.50 0.74
C ALA A 30 46.36 20.52 -0.45
N SER A 31 47.03 20.72 -1.59
CA SER A 31 47.76 21.85 -2.15
C SER A 31 47.94 21.60 -3.66
N LYS A 32 48.24 22.66 -4.42
CA LYS A 32 48.51 22.71 -5.86
C LYS A 32 49.83 22.03 -6.26
N LYS A 33 49.93 21.53 -7.50
CA LYS A 33 51.06 21.82 -8.42
C LYS A 33 50.75 21.49 -9.90
N SER A 34 50.99 22.47 -10.76
CA SER A 34 51.18 22.45 -12.23
C SER A 34 52.41 21.60 -12.61
N GLU A 35 52.63 21.10 -13.85
CA GLU A 35 52.81 21.84 -15.11
C GLU A 35 53.13 20.87 -16.30
N SER A 36 52.57 21.19 -17.48
CA SER A 36 53.06 21.09 -18.88
C SER A 36 53.87 19.89 -19.43
N VAL A 37 53.55 19.44 -20.67
CA VAL A 37 54.37 19.58 -21.92
C VAL A 37 53.68 18.81 -23.09
N VAL A 38 53.10 19.53 -24.08
CA VAL A 38 53.48 19.72 -25.52
C VAL A 38 53.47 18.48 -26.43
N ALA A 39 52.69 18.55 -27.53
CA ALA A 39 53.13 18.23 -28.90
C ALA A 39 52.03 18.49 -29.97
N ALA A 40 52.32 19.41 -30.88
CA ALA A 40 51.69 19.55 -32.21
C ALA A 40 52.45 18.67 -33.24
N PRO A 41 51.92 18.45 -34.46
CA PRO A 41 52.39 19.31 -35.58
C PRO A 41 51.34 19.63 -36.67
N ALA A 42 51.55 20.77 -37.36
CA ALA A 42 51.03 21.13 -38.69
C ALA A 42 52.00 20.60 -39.80
N PRO A 43 51.91 20.86 -41.14
CA PRO A 43 51.06 21.80 -41.92
C PRO A 43 50.59 21.30 -43.33
N VAL A 44 49.67 22.01 -44.01
CA VAL A 44 49.75 22.27 -45.48
C VAL A 44 49.05 23.60 -45.85
N VAL A 45 49.80 24.42 -46.59
CA VAL A 45 49.53 25.69 -47.32
C VAL A 45 48.36 25.60 -48.32
N VAL A 46 47.72 26.68 -48.80
CA VAL A 46 48.17 27.55 -49.93
C VAL A 46 47.19 28.74 -50.15
N ALA A 47 47.79 29.90 -50.49
CA ALA A 47 47.32 31.05 -51.29
C ALA A 47 46.38 32.14 -50.72
N ALA A 48 46.95 33.36 -50.67
CA ALA A 48 46.28 34.67 -50.83
C ALA A 48 46.19 35.03 -52.34
N PRO A 49 45.39 36.03 -52.82
CA PRO A 49 45.76 37.46 -52.72
C PRO A 49 44.54 38.46 -52.56
N VAL A 50 44.60 39.57 -51.80
CA VAL A 50 44.94 40.99 -52.17
C VAL A 50 43.74 41.97 -52.28
N VAL A 51 43.74 42.98 -51.37
CA VAL A 51 43.37 44.44 -51.49
C VAL A 51 41.85 44.73 -51.67
N VAL A 52 41.19 45.81 -51.23
CA VAL A 52 41.48 47.26 -51.19
C VAL A 52 40.45 47.98 -50.29
N GLU A 53 40.94 48.96 -49.51
CA GLU A 53 40.35 50.23 -49.03
C GLU A 53 38.94 50.34 -48.39
N THR A 54 38.96 50.96 -47.20
CA THR A 54 37.93 51.82 -46.62
C THR A 54 37.66 53.08 -47.47
N PRO A 55 36.43 53.63 -47.45
CA PRO A 55 36.29 54.96 -46.85
C PRO A 55 35.00 55.19 -46.03
N VAL A 56 35.22 55.71 -44.81
CA VAL A 56 34.67 56.90 -44.11
C VAL A 56 33.34 57.56 -44.57
N ALA A 57 32.42 57.65 -43.58
CA ALA A 57 31.53 58.73 -43.13
C ALA A 57 30.17 59.12 -43.76
N GLU A 58 29.25 59.39 -42.82
CA GLU A 58 28.21 60.45 -42.72
C GLU A 58 26.93 60.42 -43.59
N ASP A 59 25.82 60.07 -42.93
CA ASP A 59 24.79 61.01 -42.42
C ASP A 59 23.33 60.59 -42.68
N ALA A 60 22.55 60.74 -41.60
CA ALA A 60 21.09 60.77 -41.41
C ALA A 60 20.14 60.04 -42.39
N THR A 61 19.42 59.03 -41.88
CA THR A 61 17.95 59.07 -41.64
C THR A 61 17.47 57.71 -41.10
N GLU A 62 16.37 57.73 -40.33
CA GLU A 62 15.66 56.57 -39.72
C GLU A 62 16.19 56.04 -38.38
N SER A 63 15.99 56.82 -37.31
CA SER A 63 16.14 56.34 -35.92
C SER A 63 14.86 55.66 -35.37
N CYS A 64 14.10 54.94 -36.19
CA CYS A 64 12.96 54.15 -35.74
C CYS A 64 13.23 52.64 -35.97
N ASP A 65 12.75 51.81 -35.05
CA ASP A 65 12.56 50.36 -35.15
C ASP A 65 13.68 49.34 -34.87
N LYS A 66 14.98 49.66 -34.86
CA LYS A 66 15.99 48.64 -34.47
C LYS A 66 15.95 48.25 -32.98
N SER A 67 15.73 49.22 -32.09
CA SER A 67 15.65 48.96 -30.64
C SER A 67 14.38 48.19 -30.27
N SER A 68 13.26 48.47 -30.94
CA SER A 68 11.96 47.81 -30.79
C SER A 68 11.99 46.34 -31.24
N LEU A 69 12.62 46.06 -32.39
CA LEU A 69 12.85 44.67 -32.85
C LEU A 69 13.78 43.89 -31.92
N SER A 70 14.82 44.54 -31.39
CA SER A 70 15.73 43.88 -30.44
C SER A 70 15.09 43.60 -29.08
N SER A 71 14.20 44.47 -28.59
CA SER A 71 13.46 44.19 -27.34
C SER A 71 12.39 43.11 -27.53
N SER A 72 11.72 43.09 -28.70
CA SER A 72 10.81 42.01 -29.08
C SER A 72 11.52 40.65 -29.15
N LEU A 73 12.69 40.59 -29.79
CA LEU A 73 13.51 39.37 -29.87
C LEU A 73 13.94 38.89 -28.47
N LEU A 74 14.39 39.80 -27.59
CA LEU A 74 14.75 39.46 -26.21
C LEU A 74 13.55 38.89 -25.43
N SER A 75 12.36 39.46 -25.61
CA SER A 75 11.12 38.95 -25.00
C SER A 75 10.79 37.53 -25.49
N GLU A 76 10.87 37.29 -26.80
CA GLU A 76 10.63 35.96 -27.40
C GLU A 76 11.65 34.92 -26.88
N VAL A 77 12.92 35.32 -26.68
CA VAL A 77 13.97 34.45 -26.13
C VAL A 77 13.72 34.12 -24.65
N GLU A 78 13.23 35.08 -23.86
CA GLU A 78 12.81 34.81 -22.48
C GLU A 78 11.62 33.84 -22.42
N GLU A 79 10.64 34.01 -23.30
CA GLU A 79 9.46 33.16 -23.37
C GLU A 79 9.81 31.75 -23.87
N PHE A 80 10.73 31.64 -24.85
CA PHE A 80 11.31 30.37 -25.27
C PHE A 80 12.02 29.66 -24.12
N ASN A 81 12.85 30.36 -23.35
CA ASN A 81 13.56 29.77 -22.21
C ASN A 81 12.59 29.29 -21.11
N LYS A 82 11.51 30.04 -20.85
CA LYS A 82 10.42 29.61 -19.95
C LYS A 82 9.74 28.35 -20.46
N ASN A 83 9.38 28.33 -21.75
CA ASN A 83 8.74 27.17 -22.38
C ASN A 83 9.66 25.95 -22.41
N PHE A 84 10.96 26.15 -22.63
CA PHE A 84 11.95 25.08 -22.59
C PHE A 84 12.11 24.49 -21.19
N ALA A 85 12.10 25.30 -20.14
CA ALA A 85 12.12 24.82 -18.76
C ALA A 85 10.87 23.97 -18.44
N VAL A 86 9.68 24.40 -18.88
CA VAL A 86 8.43 23.62 -18.76
C VAL A 86 8.53 22.31 -19.55
N TRP A 87 9.05 22.34 -20.78
CA TRP A 87 9.26 21.15 -21.59
C TRP A 87 10.23 20.15 -20.91
N GLN A 88 11.33 20.61 -20.32
CA GLN A 88 12.23 19.73 -19.58
C GLN A 88 11.56 19.09 -18.35
N ALA A 89 10.72 19.85 -17.63
CA ALA A 89 9.96 19.34 -16.49
C ALA A 89 8.94 18.27 -16.93
N THR A 90 8.20 18.52 -18.02
CA THR A 90 7.23 17.56 -18.57
C THR A 90 7.93 16.30 -19.12
N ALA A 91 9.09 16.43 -19.77
CA ALA A 91 9.89 15.30 -20.21
C ALA A 91 10.36 14.43 -19.03
N SER A 92 10.76 15.06 -17.92
CA SER A 92 11.14 14.34 -16.69
C SER A 92 9.95 13.60 -16.06
N SER A 93 8.79 14.25 -16.01
CA SER A 93 7.54 13.65 -15.54
C SER A 93 7.11 12.46 -16.41
N MET A 94 7.19 12.59 -17.74
CA MET A 94 6.87 11.52 -18.67
C MET A 94 7.77 10.30 -18.49
N LYS A 95 9.09 10.49 -18.29
CA LYS A 95 10.02 9.41 -17.96
C LYS A 95 9.63 8.68 -16.67
N GLN A 96 9.17 9.40 -15.65
CA GLN A 96 8.68 8.79 -14.41
C GLN A 96 7.40 7.97 -14.62
N ASN A 97 6.45 8.51 -15.39
CA ASN A 97 5.21 7.81 -15.73
C ASN A 97 5.47 6.51 -16.47
N ILE A 98 6.39 6.51 -17.46
CA ILE A 98 6.79 5.29 -18.19
C ILE A 98 7.35 4.23 -17.23
N ARG A 99 8.23 4.63 -16.30
CA ARG A 99 8.77 3.71 -15.27
C ARG A 99 7.68 3.16 -14.36
N ASN A 100 6.70 3.98 -13.99
CA ASN A 100 5.57 3.55 -13.15
C ASN A 100 4.66 2.58 -13.89
N ILE A 101 4.33 2.86 -15.16
CA ILE A 101 3.55 1.97 -16.03
C ILE A 101 4.26 0.63 -16.20
N SER A 102 5.57 0.65 -16.46
CA SER A 102 6.39 -0.58 -16.54
C SER A 102 6.30 -1.41 -15.26
N LYS A 103 6.43 -0.78 -14.08
CA LYS A 103 6.29 -1.45 -12.79
C LYS A 103 4.89 -2.03 -12.57
N LEU A 104 3.84 -1.27 -12.94
CA LEU A 104 2.46 -1.72 -12.81
C LEU A 104 2.16 -2.89 -13.74
N SER A 105 2.63 -2.85 -14.99
CA SER A 105 2.51 -3.93 -15.96
C SER A 105 3.22 -5.21 -15.48
N ALA A 106 4.43 -5.09 -14.93
CA ALA A 106 5.16 -6.23 -14.35
C ALA A 106 4.41 -6.83 -13.13
N ARG A 107 3.78 -5.99 -12.30
CA ARG A 107 2.95 -6.47 -11.19
C ARG A 107 1.68 -7.16 -11.67
N LEU A 108 1.01 -6.61 -12.69
CA LEU A 108 -0.20 -7.19 -13.25
C LEU A 108 0.08 -8.57 -13.86
N SER A 109 1.17 -8.68 -14.62
CA SER A 109 1.61 -9.96 -15.21
C SER A 109 1.90 -11.01 -14.14
N LYS A 110 2.67 -10.66 -13.09
CA LYS A 110 2.92 -11.56 -11.95
C LYS A 110 1.65 -11.94 -11.19
N ASN A 111 0.70 -11.03 -11.05
CA ASN A 111 -0.57 -11.32 -10.41
C ASN A 111 -1.43 -12.25 -11.27
N ALA A 112 -1.45 -12.07 -12.59
CA ALA A 112 -2.13 -12.96 -13.54
C ALA A 112 -1.51 -14.37 -13.56
N GLU A 113 -0.19 -14.49 -13.47
CA GLU A 113 0.50 -15.78 -13.32
C GLU A 113 0.13 -16.49 -12.01
N LYS A 114 0.02 -15.74 -10.90
CA LYS A 114 -0.40 -16.31 -9.61
C LYS A 114 -1.85 -16.79 -9.63
N THR A 115 -2.76 -16.04 -10.23
CA THR A 115 -4.18 -16.45 -10.32
C THR A 115 -4.37 -17.64 -11.24
N THR A 116 -3.68 -17.67 -12.38
CA THR A 116 -3.71 -18.82 -13.31
C THR A 116 -3.08 -20.07 -12.68
N LYS A 117 -1.95 -19.94 -11.96
CA LYS A 117 -1.34 -21.07 -11.23
C LYS A 117 -2.24 -21.60 -10.11
N ARG A 118 -2.96 -20.71 -9.40
CA ARG A 118 -3.99 -21.11 -8.42
C ARG A 118 -5.16 -21.86 -9.05
N ARG A 119 -5.59 -21.47 -10.26
CA ARG A 119 -6.66 -22.16 -10.99
C ARG A 119 -6.23 -23.51 -11.56
N LYS A 120 -4.99 -23.63 -12.05
CA LYS A 120 -4.45 -24.87 -12.63
C LYS A 120 -4.10 -25.95 -11.58
N ASN A 121 -3.93 -25.57 -10.31
CA ASN A 121 -3.74 -26.51 -9.21
C ASN A 121 -4.85 -26.40 -8.16
N PRO A 122 -6.09 -26.86 -8.47
CA PRO A 122 -7.18 -26.89 -7.49
C PRO A 122 -6.85 -27.81 -6.30
N GLN A 123 -5.92 -28.75 -6.47
CA GLN A 123 -5.42 -29.62 -5.41
C GLN A 123 -4.64 -28.87 -4.31
N GLY A 124 -4.21 -27.62 -4.57
CA GLY A 124 -3.63 -26.71 -3.58
C GLY A 124 -4.66 -25.81 -2.89
N ASN A 125 -5.86 -25.68 -3.47
CA ASN A 125 -7.04 -25.10 -2.83
C ASN A 125 -7.91 -26.22 -2.25
N LYS A 126 -7.26 -27.14 -1.51
CA LYS A 126 -7.98 -28.09 -0.68
C LYS A 126 -8.86 -27.23 0.21
N LEU A 127 -10.17 -27.47 0.18
CA LEU A 127 -11.14 -26.93 1.13
C LEU A 127 -10.45 -26.96 2.50
N SER A 128 -10.42 -25.82 3.20
CA SER A 128 -9.70 -25.72 4.48
C SER A 128 -10.11 -26.91 5.36
N GLY A 129 -9.22 -27.51 6.15
CA GLY A 129 -9.53 -28.76 6.88
C GLY A 129 -10.80 -28.69 7.75
N PHE A 130 -11.30 -27.48 8.02
CA PHE A 130 -12.55 -27.18 8.71
C PHE A 130 -13.80 -27.17 7.82
N GLU A 131 -13.65 -26.97 6.52
CA GLU A 131 -14.69 -26.99 5.48
C GLU A 131 -14.91 -28.38 4.86
N LYS A 132 -14.11 -29.36 5.28
CA LYS A 132 -14.29 -30.75 4.85
C LYS A 132 -15.66 -31.27 5.34
N PRO A 133 -16.53 -31.78 4.45
CA PRO A 133 -17.77 -32.44 4.86
C PRO A 133 -17.45 -33.66 5.73
N THR A 134 -18.08 -33.74 6.90
CA THR A 134 -17.90 -34.83 7.87
C THR A 134 -19.26 -35.32 8.35
N LEU A 135 -19.38 -36.61 8.67
CA LEU A 135 -20.61 -37.14 9.25
C LEU A 135 -20.86 -36.49 10.62
N ILE A 136 -22.03 -35.89 10.78
CA ILE A 136 -22.50 -35.36 12.06
C ILE A 136 -23.26 -36.43 12.85
N SER A 137 -23.35 -36.27 14.16
CA SER A 137 -24.19 -37.12 15.02
C SER A 137 -25.68 -36.89 14.76
N ASP A 138 -26.48 -37.88 15.11
CA ASP A 138 -27.94 -37.86 14.91
C ASP A 138 -28.59 -36.71 15.70
N GLU A 139 -28.07 -36.39 16.89
CA GLU A 139 -28.53 -35.25 17.70
C GLU A 139 -28.32 -33.89 17.01
N LEU A 140 -27.16 -33.69 16.37
CA LEU A 140 -26.90 -32.47 15.59
C LEU A 140 -27.82 -32.40 14.37
N ALA A 141 -28.05 -33.53 13.68
CA ALA A 141 -28.94 -33.58 12.53
C ALA A 141 -30.38 -33.24 12.92
N LEU A 142 -30.90 -33.85 14.00
CA LEU A 142 -32.23 -33.61 14.54
C LEU A 142 -32.41 -32.15 14.97
N PHE A 143 -31.41 -31.54 15.59
CA PHE A 143 -31.48 -30.13 16.01
C PHE A 143 -31.62 -29.17 14.82
N PHE A 144 -30.97 -29.46 13.69
CA PHE A 144 -31.08 -28.66 12.46
C PHE A 144 -32.19 -29.13 11.51
N GLY A 145 -32.97 -30.16 11.86
CA GLY A 145 -34.03 -30.72 11.02
C GLY A 145 -33.51 -31.38 9.73
N ARG A 146 -32.33 -32.00 9.78
CA ARG A 146 -31.72 -32.74 8.67
C ARG A 146 -31.80 -34.25 8.91
N ASP A 147 -31.61 -35.02 7.84
CA ASP A 147 -31.55 -36.48 7.91
C ASP A 147 -30.37 -36.96 8.76
N THR A 148 -30.57 -38.06 9.48
CA THR A 148 -29.53 -38.74 10.25
C THR A 148 -28.40 -39.20 9.32
N GLY A 149 -27.16 -38.92 9.71
CA GLY A 149 -25.99 -39.21 8.85
C GLY A 149 -25.74 -38.22 7.70
N SER A 150 -26.33 -37.02 7.72
CA SER A 150 -25.96 -35.96 6.77
C SER A 150 -24.48 -35.55 6.90
N LEU A 151 -23.84 -35.23 5.77
CA LEU A 151 -22.47 -34.74 5.74
C LEU A 151 -22.47 -33.22 5.88
N MET A 152 -21.85 -32.70 6.94
CA MET A 152 -21.74 -31.26 7.15
C MET A 152 -20.34 -30.87 7.60
N ALA A 153 -19.88 -29.72 7.09
CA ALA A 153 -18.60 -29.16 7.48
C ALA A 153 -18.69 -28.53 8.88
N ARG A 154 -17.57 -28.54 9.61
CA ARG A 154 -17.50 -27.92 10.95
C ARG A 154 -17.78 -26.41 10.91
N THR A 155 -17.36 -25.74 9.83
CA THR A 155 -17.64 -24.32 9.60
C THR A 155 -19.13 -24.05 9.47
N GLU A 156 -19.86 -24.89 8.73
CA GLU A 156 -21.31 -24.78 8.54
C GLU A 156 -22.08 -24.98 9.85
N VAL A 157 -21.74 -26.03 10.64
CA VAL A 157 -22.34 -26.25 11.98
C VAL A 157 -22.14 -25.03 12.88
N SER A 158 -20.92 -24.48 12.91
CA SER A 158 -20.59 -23.37 13.78
C SER A 158 -21.35 -22.09 13.39
N LYS A 159 -21.56 -21.86 12.08
CA LYS A 159 -22.42 -20.75 11.59
C LYS A 159 -23.87 -20.95 11.98
N LEU A 160 -24.42 -22.16 11.83
CA LEU A 160 -25.80 -22.46 12.20
C LEU A 160 -26.05 -22.26 13.70
N ILE A 161 -25.11 -22.66 14.55
CA ILE A 161 -25.23 -22.41 16.00
C ILE A 161 -25.15 -20.91 16.29
N HIS A 162 -24.27 -20.17 15.61
CA HIS A 162 -24.21 -18.71 15.75
C HIS A 162 -25.54 -18.05 15.36
N GLN A 163 -26.15 -18.47 14.27
CA GLN A 163 -27.46 -18.00 13.84
C GLN A 163 -28.55 -18.37 14.85
N TYR A 164 -28.54 -19.59 15.38
CA TYR A 164 -29.47 -20.01 16.44
C TYR A 164 -29.34 -19.15 17.69
N VAL A 165 -28.11 -18.95 18.18
CA VAL A 165 -27.81 -18.13 19.36
C VAL A 165 -28.26 -16.68 19.17
N GLN A 166 -28.12 -16.12 17.97
CA GLN A 166 -28.63 -14.79 17.66
C GLN A 166 -30.15 -14.73 17.58
N ALA A 167 -30.78 -15.69 16.88
CA ALA A 167 -32.23 -15.75 16.70
C ALA A 167 -32.97 -15.87 18.04
N HIS A 168 -32.40 -16.64 18.98
CA HIS A 168 -32.94 -16.82 20.32
C HIS A 168 -32.42 -15.81 21.35
N SER A 169 -31.63 -14.81 20.93
CA SER A 169 -31.05 -13.77 21.79
C SER A 169 -30.36 -14.33 23.05
N LEU A 170 -29.64 -15.46 22.89
CA LEU A 170 -28.97 -16.18 23.98
C LEU A 170 -27.63 -15.53 24.39
N GLN A 171 -27.22 -14.45 23.72
CA GLN A 171 -26.01 -13.71 24.06
C GLN A 171 -26.26 -12.73 25.20
N ASN A 172 -25.29 -12.61 26.09
CA ASN A 172 -25.34 -11.58 27.13
C ASN A 172 -25.15 -10.19 26.49
N LYS A 173 -26.00 -9.23 26.88
CA LYS A 173 -25.98 -7.85 26.38
C LYS A 173 -24.71 -7.10 26.78
N GLU A 174 -24.17 -7.38 27.96
CA GLU A 174 -22.96 -6.72 28.48
C GLU A 174 -21.69 -7.33 27.89
N ASN A 175 -21.68 -8.65 27.67
CA ASN A 175 -20.56 -9.36 27.10
C ASN A 175 -21.02 -10.38 26.06
N ARG A 176 -20.99 -9.98 24.78
CA ARG A 176 -21.41 -10.82 23.63
C ARG A 176 -20.55 -12.07 23.42
N ARG A 177 -19.48 -12.24 24.20
CA ARG A 177 -18.67 -13.47 24.22
C ARG A 177 -19.29 -14.56 25.09
N ILE A 178 -20.18 -14.18 26.01
CA ILE A 178 -20.89 -15.09 26.90
C ILE A 178 -22.26 -15.42 26.29
N ILE A 179 -22.52 -16.71 26.15
CA ILE A 179 -23.74 -17.30 25.65
C ILE A 179 -24.37 -18.07 26.81
N HIS A 180 -25.63 -17.80 27.09
CA HIS A 180 -26.44 -18.56 28.03
C HIS A 180 -27.25 -19.58 27.23
N PRO A 181 -26.80 -20.84 27.13
CA PRO A 181 -27.47 -21.83 26.32
C PRO A 181 -28.86 -22.15 26.88
N ASP A 182 -29.84 -22.24 26.00
CA ASP A 182 -31.17 -22.70 26.35
C ASP A 182 -31.20 -24.21 26.60
N ALA A 183 -32.34 -24.73 27.08
CA ALA A 183 -32.48 -26.16 27.37
C ALA A 183 -32.22 -27.05 26.14
N LYS A 184 -32.51 -26.56 24.91
CA LYS A 184 -32.27 -27.30 23.67
C LYS A 184 -30.78 -27.35 23.33
N LEU A 185 -30.08 -26.21 23.39
CA LEU A 185 -28.65 -26.15 23.10
C LEU A 185 -27.82 -26.85 24.19
N LYS A 186 -28.24 -26.81 25.45
CA LYS A 186 -27.60 -27.57 26.55
C LYS A 186 -27.69 -29.08 26.33
N LYS A 187 -28.87 -29.58 25.94
CA LYS A 187 -29.08 -31.00 25.62
C LYS A 187 -28.24 -31.45 24.42
N LEU A 188 -28.06 -30.57 23.44
CA LEU A 188 -27.28 -30.89 22.25
C LEU A 188 -25.78 -30.95 22.52
N LEU A 189 -25.27 -30.12 23.43
CA LEU A 189 -23.84 -29.97 23.67
C LEU A 189 -23.34 -30.81 24.85
N ASP A 190 -24.23 -31.49 25.56
CA ASP A 190 -23.97 -32.18 26.84
C ASP A 190 -23.15 -31.33 27.83
N SER A 191 -23.30 -30.01 27.74
CA SER A 191 -22.52 -29.07 28.55
C SER A 191 -23.17 -28.90 29.92
N LYS A 192 -22.41 -29.15 30.97
CA LYS A 192 -22.83 -28.90 32.36
C LYS A 192 -22.69 -27.43 32.78
N ASP A 193 -22.08 -26.62 31.93
CA ASP A 193 -21.83 -25.21 32.22
C ASP A 193 -23.05 -24.34 31.90
N ASP A 194 -23.40 -23.43 32.82
CA ASP A 194 -24.45 -22.43 32.62
C ASP A 194 -24.01 -21.25 31.74
N GLN A 195 -22.72 -21.15 31.46
CA GLN A 195 -22.12 -20.10 30.63
C GLN A 195 -21.20 -20.73 29.59
N LEU A 196 -21.44 -20.42 28.32
CA LEU A 196 -20.63 -20.88 27.21
C LEU A 196 -20.03 -19.71 26.44
N THR A 197 -18.89 -19.95 25.81
CA THR A 197 -18.28 -19.05 24.82
C THR A 197 -18.05 -19.83 23.55
N TYR A 198 -18.02 -19.18 22.38
CA TYR A 198 -17.75 -19.85 21.09
C TYR A 198 -16.46 -20.71 21.10
N PHE A 199 -15.46 -20.31 21.89
CA PHE A 199 -14.25 -21.09 22.10
C PHE A 199 -14.50 -22.43 22.82
N ASN A 200 -15.30 -22.41 23.89
CA ASN A 200 -15.66 -23.62 24.64
C ASN A 200 -16.66 -24.47 23.84
N LEU A 201 -17.61 -23.84 23.16
CA LEU A 201 -18.57 -24.50 22.27
C LEU A 201 -17.87 -25.41 21.25
N GLN A 202 -16.78 -24.93 20.65
CA GLN A 202 -16.02 -25.70 19.67
C GLN A 202 -15.44 -27.01 20.26
N ARG A 203 -15.16 -27.06 21.57
CA ARG A 203 -14.70 -28.27 22.28
C ARG A 203 -15.83 -29.29 22.41
N TYR A 204 -17.02 -28.84 22.83
CA TYR A 204 -18.20 -29.71 22.96
C TYR A 204 -18.61 -30.29 21.61
N LEU A 205 -18.64 -29.47 20.56
CA LEU A 205 -18.98 -29.91 19.20
C LEU A 205 -18.04 -30.97 18.64
N LYS A 206 -16.79 -31.05 19.11
CA LYS A 206 -15.80 -32.03 18.61
C LYS A 206 -16.31 -33.47 18.74
N HIS A 207 -17.08 -33.77 19.79
CA HIS A 207 -17.59 -35.12 20.07
C HIS A 207 -18.72 -35.53 19.11
N HIS A 208 -19.44 -34.56 18.55
CA HIS A 208 -20.54 -34.78 17.63
C HIS A 208 -20.11 -34.89 16.15
N PHE A 209 -18.83 -34.69 15.85
CA PHE A 209 -18.28 -34.98 14.52
C PHE A 209 -17.62 -36.35 14.54
N LYS A 210 -18.18 -37.28 13.76
CA LYS A 210 -17.53 -38.57 13.53
C LYS A 210 -16.27 -38.32 12.73
N LYS A 211 -15.12 -38.72 13.26
CA LYS A 211 -13.86 -38.68 12.51
C LYS A 211 -13.98 -39.73 11.40
N GLU A 212 -14.35 -39.29 10.21
CA GLU A 212 -14.18 -40.07 8.99
C GLU A 212 -12.74 -40.60 8.98
N ALA A 213 -12.58 -41.92 8.94
CA ALA A 213 -11.34 -42.53 8.47
C ALA A 213 -10.99 -41.86 7.12
N PRO A 214 -9.71 -41.62 6.81
CA PRO A 214 -9.34 -40.89 5.61
C PRO A 214 -9.98 -41.57 4.39
N ALA A 215 -11.02 -40.95 3.83
CA ALA A 215 -11.63 -41.37 2.59
C ALA A 215 -10.51 -41.50 1.56
N SER A 216 -10.23 -42.75 1.17
CA SER A 216 -9.32 -43.10 0.09
C SER A 216 -9.71 -42.26 -1.11
N SER A 217 -8.77 -41.44 -1.58
CA SER A 217 -8.85 -40.83 -2.89
C SER A 217 -8.96 -41.94 -3.92
N ALA A 218 -10.16 -42.11 -4.49
CA ALA A 218 -10.37 -42.77 -5.76
C ALA A 218 -10.37 -41.69 -6.86
#